data_AF-A0A7W0U5Z1-F1
#
_entry.id   AF-A0A7W0U5Z1-F1
#
_cell.length_a   1.000
_cell.length_b   1.000
_cell.length_c   1.000
_cell.angle_alpha   90.00
_cell.angle_beta   90.00
_cell.angle_gamma   90.00
#
_symmetry.space_group_name_H-M   'P 1'
#
loop_
_entity.id
_entity.type
_entity.pdbx_description
1 polymer ?
#
loop_
_entity_poly.entity_id
_entity_poly.type
_entity_poly.pdbx_seq_one_letter_code
_entity_poly.pdbx_strand_id
1 'polypeptide(L)'
;PEGSWQRFLVALESDVGDVQGGTTKEGIHLGVMSGTLDLIQRAYAGSEIRDGVLHFDPGLRDRLNGLSFPMRFRGMPLRVTLADDELTIVAATEGASRPIRVGVRDDVRELCAGDRHTFALSPPVAAPA
;
A
#
# COMPACT_ATOMS: atom_id res chain seq x y z
N PRO A 1 -3.91 -9.05 -10.05
CA PRO A 1 -4.12 -9.53 -11.44
C PRO A 1 -3.75 -8.45 -12.47
N GLU A 2 -3.12 -8.80 -13.59
CA GLU A 2 -2.61 -7.81 -14.55
C GLU A 2 -3.69 -6.83 -14.99
N GLY A 3 -4.85 -7.31 -15.46
CA GLY A 3 -5.95 -6.46 -15.93
C GLY A 3 -6.50 -5.47 -14.89
N SER A 4 -6.24 -5.67 -13.60
CA SER A 4 -6.54 -4.68 -12.56
C SER A 4 -5.65 -3.43 -12.70
N TRP A 5 -4.38 -3.61 -13.03
CA TRP A 5 -3.42 -2.52 -13.15
C TRP A 5 -3.76 -1.60 -14.32
N GLN A 6 -4.10 -2.13 -15.50
CA GLN A 6 -4.51 -1.27 -16.61
C GLN A 6 -5.76 -0.46 -16.27
N ARG A 7 -6.75 -1.04 -15.59
CA ARG A 7 -7.92 -0.29 -15.11
C ARG A 7 -7.56 0.78 -14.09
N PHE A 8 -6.63 0.49 -13.20
CA PHE A 8 -6.09 1.48 -12.26
C PHE A 8 -5.45 2.66 -13.01
N LEU A 9 -4.63 2.42 -14.04
CA LEU A 9 -4.03 3.50 -14.83
C LEU A 9 -5.09 4.34 -15.54
N VAL A 10 -6.12 3.71 -16.12
CA VAL A 10 -7.26 4.44 -16.73
C VAL A 10 -8.00 5.28 -15.69
N ALA A 11 -8.24 4.73 -14.50
CA ALA A 11 -8.89 5.47 -13.42
C ALA A 11 -8.03 6.65 -12.92
N LEU A 12 -6.70 6.48 -12.87
CA LEU A 12 -5.76 7.53 -12.48
C LEU A 12 -5.72 8.68 -13.50
N GLU A 13 -5.83 8.36 -14.79
CA GLU A 13 -5.84 9.33 -15.89
C GLU A 13 -7.20 10.01 -16.07
N SER A 14 -8.28 9.49 -15.44
CA SER A 14 -9.67 9.85 -15.74
C SER A 14 -9.93 11.36 -15.84
N ASP A 15 -9.52 12.12 -14.82
CA ASP A 15 -9.78 13.56 -14.77
C ASP A 15 -8.73 14.37 -15.52
N VAL A 16 -7.46 13.95 -15.46
CA VAL A 16 -6.33 14.63 -16.11
C VAL A 16 -6.48 14.60 -17.63
N GLY A 17 -6.85 13.44 -18.18
CA GLY A 17 -7.03 13.22 -19.61
C GLY A 17 -8.46 13.49 -20.12
N ASP A 18 -9.37 13.93 -19.24
CA ASP A 18 -10.81 14.10 -19.55
C ASP A 18 -11.40 12.85 -20.25
N VAL A 19 -11.07 11.67 -19.75
CA VAL A 19 -11.34 10.38 -20.41
C VAL A 19 -12.84 10.15 -20.63
N GLN A 20 -13.69 10.71 -19.77
CA GLN A 20 -15.15 10.62 -19.84
C GLN A 20 -15.78 11.68 -20.76
N GLY A 21 -15.00 12.63 -21.27
CA GLY A 21 -15.42 13.58 -22.29
C GLY A 21 -16.30 14.71 -21.77
N GLY A 22 -15.70 15.66 -21.05
CA GLY A 22 -16.30 16.93 -20.65
C GLY A 22 -16.77 16.99 -19.20
N THR A 23 -16.83 15.86 -18.49
CA THR A 23 -17.32 15.80 -17.10
C THR A 23 -16.32 16.34 -16.08
N THR A 24 -15.02 16.37 -16.38
CA THR A 24 -14.03 17.01 -15.49
C THR A 24 -14.33 18.51 -15.29
N LYS A 25 -14.88 19.18 -16.30
CA LYS A 25 -15.28 20.60 -16.20
C LYS A 25 -16.45 20.80 -15.24
N GLU A 26 -17.23 19.75 -15.00
CA GLU A 26 -18.34 19.73 -14.05
C GLU A 26 -17.85 19.45 -12.62
N GLY A 27 -16.65 18.88 -12.47
CA GLY A 27 -15.94 18.70 -11.21
C GLY A 27 -14.95 17.54 -11.28
N ILE A 28 -13.97 17.53 -10.37
CA ILE A 28 -13.07 16.37 -10.22
C ILE A 28 -13.84 15.20 -9.59
N HIS A 29 -13.66 14.00 -10.13
CA HIS A 29 -14.32 12.78 -9.66
C HIS A 29 -13.62 12.24 -8.42
N LEU A 30 -13.79 12.92 -7.28
CA LEU A 30 -13.15 12.58 -6.00
C LEU A 30 -13.37 11.12 -5.58
N GLY A 31 -14.51 10.51 -5.91
CA GLY A 31 -14.76 9.09 -5.66
C GLY A 31 -13.81 8.17 -6.43
N VAL A 32 -13.52 8.49 -7.69
CA VAL A 32 -12.56 7.74 -8.51
C VAL A 32 -11.14 7.98 -7.99
N MET A 33 -10.78 9.23 -7.70
CA MET A 33 -9.46 9.61 -7.19
C MET A 33 -9.15 9.02 -5.81
N SER A 34 -10.14 8.95 -4.92
CA SER A 34 -9.96 8.27 -3.63
C SER A 34 -9.85 6.76 -3.79
N GLY A 35 -10.57 6.18 -4.75
CA GLY A 35 -10.46 4.76 -5.10
C GLY A 35 -9.07 4.36 -5.60
N THR A 36 -8.38 5.23 -6.35
CA THR A 36 -7.01 4.92 -6.81
C THR A 36 -6.01 4.88 -5.65
N LEU A 37 -6.17 5.70 -4.62
CA LEU A 37 -5.35 5.64 -3.40
C LEU A 37 -5.60 4.35 -2.61
N ASP A 38 -6.87 3.94 -2.47
CA ASP A 38 -7.23 2.68 -1.82
C ASP A 38 -6.65 1.46 -2.54
N LEU A 39 -6.66 1.47 -3.87
CA LEU A 39 -6.04 0.41 -4.68
C LEU A 39 -4.54 0.29 -4.40
N ILE A 40 -3.80 1.41 -4.31
CA ILE A 40 -2.37 1.38 -3.97
C ILE A 40 -2.16 0.81 -2.56
N GLN A 41 -2.90 1.33 -1.58
CA GLN A 41 -2.66 1.01 -0.17
C GLN A 41 -3.15 -0.37 0.22
N ARG A 42 -4.39 -0.73 -0.13
CA ARG A 42 -5.03 -1.98 0.33
C ARG A 42 -4.88 -3.10 -0.68
N ALA A 43 -5.15 -2.85 -1.96
CA ALA A 43 -5.15 -3.91 -2.96
C ALA A 43 -3.75 -4.30 -3.45
N TYR A 44 -2.88 -3.33 -3.74
CA TYR A 44 -1.57 -3.58 -4.35
C TYR A 44 -0.45 -3.75 -3.33
N ALA A 45 -0.36 -2.89 -2.33
CA ALA A 45 0.51 -3.17 -1.17
C ALA A 45 -0.04 -4.30 -0.28
N GLY A 46 -1.29 -4.74 -0.53
CA GLY A 46 -1.91 -5.88 0.15
C GLY A 46 -2.12 -5.64 1.63
N SER A 47 -2.38 -4.39 2.05
CA SER A 47 -2.50 -4.08 3.48
C SER A 47 -3.84 -4.50 4.04
N GLU A 48 -3.79 -5.27 5.14
CA GLU A 48 -4.97 -5.70 5.88
C GLU A 48 -4.69 -5.74 7.39
N ILE A 49 -5.75 -5.71 8.20
CA ILE A 49 -5.64 -5.85 9.65
C ILE A 49 -6.26 -7.18 10.04
N ARG A 50 -5.44 -8.08 10.59
CA ARG A 50 -5.86 -9.40 11.08
C ARG A 50 -5.30 -9.63 12.47
N ASP A 51 -6.16 -10.01 13.41
CA ASP A 51 -5.78 -10.29 14.81
C ASP A 51 -4.95 -9.17 15.49
N GLY A 52 -5.22 -7.92 15.11
CA GLY A 52 -4.51 -6.74 15.63
C GLY A 52 -3.12 -6.49 15.05
N VAL A 53 -2.73 -7.24 14.02
CA VAL A 53 -1.49 -7.07 13.24
C VAL A 53 -1.82 -6.38 11.92
N LEU A 54 -1.01 -5.41 11.52
CA LEU A 54 -1.06 -4.82 10.17
C LEU A 54 -0.21 -5.69 9.24
N HIS A 55 -0.88 -6.50 8.42
CA HIS A 55 -0.22 -7.35 7.44
C HIS A 55 -0.09 -6.63 6.10
N PHE A 56 0.93 -7.05 5.33
CA PHE A 56 1.13 -6.69 3.93
C PHE A 56 1.38 -7.95 3.11
N ASP A 57 0.77 -8.01 1.94
CA ASP A 57 1.09 -9.00 0.89
C ASP A 57 1.22 -8.29 -0.46
N PRO A 58 2.36 -7.64 -0.74
CA PRO A 58 2.53 -6.84 -1.95
C PRO A 58 2.47 -7.69 -3.22
N GLY A 59 1.40 -7.47 -4.00
CA GLY A 59 1.26 -8.00 -5.36
C GLY A 59 1.90 -7.07 -6.39
N LEU A 60 2.13 -7.55 -7.62
CA LEU A 60 2.63 -6.74 -8.74
C LEU A 60 3.92 -5.95 -8.41
N ARG A 61 4.85 -6.54 -7.66
CA ARG A 61 6.05 -5.86 -7.10
C ARG A 61 6.86 -5.09 -8.14
N ASP A 62 7.01 -5.64 -9.35
CA ASP A 62 7.71 -4.96 -10.46
C ASP A 62 7.11 -3.58 -10.78
N ARG A 63 5.79 -3.42 -10.65
CA ARG A 63 5.08 -2.17 -10.94
C ARG A 63 5.05 -1.21 -9.76
N LEU A 64 5.36 -1.70 -8.57
CA LEU A 64 5.34 -0.95 -7.31
C LEU A 64 6.74 -0.65 -6.79
N ASN A 65 7.80 -1.02 -7.51
CA ASN A 65 9.17 -0.74 -7.11
C ASN A 65 9.38 0.78 -6.94
N GLY A 66 9.84 1.20 -5.76
CA GLY A 66 10.00 2.60 -5.38
C GLY A 66 8.75 3.25 -4.77
N LEU A 67 7.64 2.52 -4.61
CA LEU A 67 6.46 3.02 -3.92
C LEU A 67 6.80 3.35 -2.47
N SER A 68 6.48 4.59 -2.05
CA SER A 68 6.63 5.03 -0.66
C SER A 68 5.45 5.89 -0.26
N PHE A 69 4.79 5.56 0.85
CA PHE A 69 3.64 6.32 1.34
C PHE A 69 3.57 6.36 2.87
N PRO A 70 2.99 7.43 3.44
CA PRO A 70 2.69 7.49 4.86
C PRO A 70 1.38 6.77 5.17
N MET A 71 1.29 6.16 6.35
CA MET A 71 0.02 5.67 6.90
C MET A 71 0.02 5.79 8.43
N ARG A 72 -1.16 5.60 9.05
CA ARG A 72 -1.28 5.55 10.52
C ARG A 72 -1.95 4.25 10.93
N PHE A 73 -1.35 3.54 11.87
CA PHE A 73 -1.92 2.32 12.43
C PHE A 73 -1.90 2.40 13.96
N ARG A 74 -3.07 2.25 14.60
CA ARG A 74 -3.23 2.37 16.06
C ARG A 74 -2.58 3.63 16.65
N GLY A 75 -2.67 4.74 15.92
CA GLY A 75 -2.08 6.03 16.32
C GLY A 75 -0.61 6.19 15.97
N MET A 76 0.12 5.12 15.63
CA MET A 76 1.52 5.19 15.19
C MET A 76 1.62 5.64 13.73
N PRO A 77 2.29 6.77 13.42
CA PRO A 77 2.63 7.13 12.05
C PRO A 77 3.72 6.20 11.52
N LEU A 78 3.51 5.70 10.30
CA LEU A 78 4.40 4.78 9.60
C LEU A 78 4.75 5.36 8.24
N ARG A 79 5.98 5.11 7.79
CA ARG A 79 6.34 5.16 6.37
C ARG A 79 6.53 3.75 5.87
N VAL A 80 5.79 3.40 4.83
CA VAL A 80 5.88 2.11 4.14
C VAL A 80 6.58 2.34 2.81
N THR A 81 7.65 1.59 2.55
CA THR A 81 8.40 1.64 1.29
C THR A 81 8.54 0.24 0.73
N LEU A 82 8.20 0.08 -0.54
CA LEU A 82 8.44 -1.13 -1.32
C LEU A 82 9.52 -0.83 -2.36
N ALA A 83 10.67 -1.47 -2.26
CA ALA A 83 11.77 -1.31 -3.21
C ALA A 83 12.64 -2.57 -3.22
N ASP A 84 13.18 -2.94 -4.38
CA ASP A 84 14.18 -4.02 -4.51
C ASP A 84 13.75 -5.36 -3.88
N ASP A 85 12.47 -5.73 -4.08
CA ASP A 85 11.82 -6.89 -3.45
C ASP A 85 11.85 -6.89 -1.90
N GLU A 86 11.96 -5.71 -1.30
CA GLU A 86 11.87 -5.50 0.14
C GLU A 86 10.71 -4.59 0.52
N LEU A 87 10.03 -4.94 1.62
CA LEU A 87 9.08 -4.05 2.28
C LEU A 87 9.71 -3.49 3.54
N THR A 88 10.01 -2.20 3.54
CA THR A 88 10.50 -1.47 4.71
C THR A 88 9.37 -0.70 5.39
N ILE A 89 9.26 -0.87 6.71
CA ILE A 89 8.35 -0.11 7.57
C ILE A 89 9.19 0.67 8.57
N VAL A 90 8.98 1.98 8.61
CA VAL A 90 9.60 2.89 9.58
C VAL A 90 8.52 3.50 10.45
N ALA A 91 8.60 3.25 11.76
CA ALA A 91 7.76 3.90 12.76
C ALA A 91 8.32 5.28 13.09
N ALA A 92 7.47 6.30 13.10
CA ALA A 92 7.87 7.62 13.57
C ALA A 92 8.28 7.56 15.05
N THR A 93 9.20 8.44 15.44
CA THR A 93 9.64 8.60 16.84
C THR A 93 8.55 9.18 17.74
N GLU A 94 7.55 9.83 17.14
CA GLU A 94 6.42 10.46 17.83
C GLU A 94 5.09 9.86 17.36
N GLY A 95 4.14 9.68 18.29
CA GLY A 95 2.73 9.46 17.96
C GLY A 95 2.03 8.34 18.74
N ALA A 96 2.71 7.25 19.09
CA ALA A 96 2.12 6.18 19.90
C ALA A 96 3.09 5.70 20.99
N SER A 97 2.57 5.51 22.20
CA SER A 97 3.34 5.04 23.36
C SER A 97 3.40 3.51 23.47
N ARG A 98 2.63 2.80 22.65
CA ARG A 98 2.55 1.34 22.67
C ARG A 98 3.11 0.76 21.37
N PRO A 99 3.85 -0.36 21.43
CA PRO A 99 4.29 -1.05 20.24
C PRO A 99 3.11 -1.50 19.36
N ILE A 100 3.36 -1.59 18.06
CA ILE A 100 2.44 -2.17 17.09
C ILE A 100 3.02 -3.46 16.53
N ARG A 101 2.16 -4.30 15.96
CA ARG A 101 2.58 -5.50 15.24
C ARG A 101 2.35 -5.29 13.75
N VAL A 102 3.37 -5.56 12.96
CA VAL A 102 3.34 -5.53 11.50
C VAL A 102 3.83 -6.87 10.96
N GLY A 103 3.40 -7.28 9.78
CA GLY A 103 3.88 -8.54 9.22
C GLY A 103 3.75 -8.68 7.72
N VAL A 104 4.51 -9.61 7.18
CA VAL A 104 4.41 -10.10 5.81
C VAL A 104 4.24 -11.61 5.88
N ARG A 105 3.11 -12.11 5.35
CA ARG A 105 2.71 -13.53 5.50
C ARG A 105 2.73 -13.96 6.98
N ASP A 106 3.57 -14.93 7.33
CA ASP A 106 3.73 -15.47 8.68
C ASP A 106 4.84 -14.77 9.49
N ASP A 107 5.66 -13.91 8.86
CA ASP A 107 6.66 -13.13 9.58
C ASP A 107 6.00 -11.89 10.20
N VAL A 108 5.85 -11.90 11.53
CA VAL A 108 5.28 -10.81 12.30
C VAL A 108 6.35 -10.24 13.23
N ARG A 109 6.48 -8.91 13.20
CA ARG A 109 7.40 -8.14 14.04
C ARG A 109 6.65 -7.11 14.86
N GLU A 110 7.16 -6.89 16.06
CA GLU A 110 6.74 -5.78 16.89
C GLU A 110 7.63 -4.57 16.58
N LEU A 111 7.02 -3.38 16.48
CA LEU A 111 7.70 -2.11 16.28
C LEU A 111 7.31 -1.12 17.38
N CYS A 112 8.32 -0.58 18.03
CA CYS A 112 8.25 0.59 18.89
C CYS A 112 8.40 1.88 18.07
N ALA A 113 8.14 3.02 18.72
CA ALA A 113 8.37 4.32 18.10
C ALA A 113 9.85 4.48 17.72
N GLY A 114 10.13 4.91 16.49
CA GLY A 114 11.48 5.05 15.94
C GLY A 114 12.06 3.76 15.33
N ASP A 115 11.41 2.61 15.49
CA ASP A 115 11.90 1.37 14.91
C ASP A 115 11.79 1.36 13.38
N ARG A 116 12.72 0.63 12.76
CA ARG A 116 12.70 0.27 11.35
C ARG A 116 12.81 -1.23 11.22
N HIS A 117 11.97 -1.81 10.37
CA HIS A 117 12.11 -3.20 9.96
C HIS A 117 11.94 -3.36 8.47
N THR A 118 12.68 -4.30 7.89
CA THR A 118 12.68 -4.61 6.47
C THR A 118 12.40 -6.09 6.30
N PHE A 119 11.31 -6.41 5.59
CA PHE A 119 10.94 -7.77 5.21
C PHE A 119 11.46 -8.05 3.80
N ALA A 120 12.19 -9.15 3.64
CA ALA A 120 12.48 -9.68 2.30
C ALA A 120 11.21 -10.33 1.73
N LEU A 121 10.80 -9.94 0.53
CA LEU A 121 9.62 -10.50 -0.13
C LEU A 121 10.04 -11.67 -0.99
N SER A 122 9.84 -12.90 -0.49
CA SER A 122 10.13 -14.08 -1.32
C SER A 122 9.31 -14.03 -2.62
N PRO A 123 9.84 -14.57 -3.73
CA PRO A 123 9.13 -14.66 -5.00
C PRO A 123 7.73 -15.24 -4.78
N PRO A 124 6.71 -14.80 -5.56
CA PRO A 124 5.36 -15.28 -5.35
C PRO A 124 5.39 -16.80 -5.52
N VAL A 125 4.82 -17.54 -4.56
CA VAL A 125 4.53 -18.96 -4.81
C VAL A 125 3.58 -18.97 -6.00
N ALA A 126 3.99 -19.61 -7.11
CA ALA A 126 3.14 -19.72 -8.29
C ALA A 126 1.77 -20.27 -7.84
N ALA A 127 0.69 -19.58 -8.20
CA ALA A 127 -0.64 -20.10 -7.96
C ALA A 127 -0.73 -21.49 -8.63
N PRO A 128 -1.31 -22.51 -7.96
CA PRO A 128 -1.54 -23.79 -8.60
C PRO A 128 -2.40 -23.56 -9.86
N ALA A 129 -2.00 -24.23 -10.95
CA ALA A 129 -2.65 -24.15 -12.25
C ALA A 129 -4.11 -24.60 -12.23
#